data_AF-A0A533X3C6-F1
#
_entry.id   AF-A0A533X3C6-F1
#
_cell.length_a   1.000
_cell.length_b   1.000
_cell.length_c   1.000
_cell.angle_alpha   90.00
_cell.angle_beta   90.00
_cell.angle_gamma   90.00
#
_symmetry.space_group_name_H-M   'P 1'
#
loop_
_entity.id
_entity.type
_entity.pdbx_description
1 polymer ?
#
loop_
_entity_poly.entity_id
_entity_poly.type
_entity_poly.pdbx_seq_one_letter_code
_entity_poly.pdbx_strand_id
1 'polypeptide(L)'
;MSNFNQSPAQSIISSSSRFLAGYVLVSLGVLLAAGGGSWDITNHLLNKPETFFALPHAVLYSGAGAVVTGAVILFRTSRHTGKIIRPIKLIVAGMIMLVVAGPIDFAWHSAYGLDGLLSPPHFVLVSGMIVSSAGALAGMVYHGSMAFREPRLSRPLIAVGMLPMWLAASGMVDMFSLPFSHTGHFNFDPPPVLA
;
A
#
# COMPACT_ATOMS: atom_id res chain seq x y z
N MET A 1 -33.06 24.59 16.97
CA MET A 1 -32.33 23.36 16.63
C MET A 1 -31.00 23.39 17.37
N SER A 2 -30.85 22.57 18.41
CA SER A 2 -29.67 22.57 19.29
C SER A 2 -28.47 21.94 18.57
N ASN A 3 -27.48 22.77 18.22
CA ASN A 3 -26.15 22.31 17.84
C ASN A 3 -25.45 21.73 19.08
N PHE A 4 -25.70 20.46 19.39
CA PHE A 4 -24.86 19.73 20.34
C PHE A 4 -23.50 19.53 19.69
N ASN A 5 -22.52 20.37 20.05
CA ASN A 5 -21.12 20.11 19.76
C ASN A 5 -20.73 18.80 20.46
N GLN A 6 -20.68 17.71 19.68
CA GLN A 6 -20.19 16.44 20.19
C GLN A 6 -18.76 16.61 20.67
N SER A 7 -18.41 15.98 21.79
CA SER A 7 -17.02 15.96 22.23
C SER A 7 -16.16 15.19 21.20
N PRO A 8 -14.85 15.45 21.12
CA PRO A 8 -13.97 14.74 20.20
C PRO A 8 -14.08 13.22 20.31
N ALA A 9 -14.24 12.69 21.53
CA ALA A 9 -14.43 11.26 21.77
C ALA A 9 -15.73 10.71 21.16
N GLN A 10 -16.84 11.45 21.29
CA GLN A 10 -18.14 11.05 20.71
C GLN A 10 -18.10 11.08 19.17
N SER A 11 -17.40 12.04 18.59
CA SER A 11 -17.23 12.14 17.13
C SER A 11 -16.41 10.98 16.54
N ILE A 12 -15.44 10.47 17.29
CA ILE A 12 -14.60 9.33 16.90
C ILE A 12 -15.43 8.04 16.93
N ILE A 13 -16.19 7.82 18.01
CA ILE A 13 -17.02 6.62 18.17
C ILE A 13 -18.10 6.55 17.08
N SER A 14 -18.80 7.67 16.82
CA SER A 14 -19.83 7.74 15.77
C SER A 14 -19.27 7.53 14.35
N SER A 15 -17.96 7.70 14.16
CA SER A 15 -17.28 7.53 12.88
C SER A 15 -16.52 6.20 12.77
N SER A 16 -16.65 5.30 13.74
CA SER A 16 -15.82 4.10 13.86
C SER A 16 -15.90 3.17 12.65
N SER A 17 -17.11 2.97 12.10
CA SER A 17 -17.31 2.18 10.88
C SER A 17 -16.57 2.74 9.67
N ARG A 18 -16.50 4.07 9.53
CA ARG A 18 -15.78 4.75 8.44
C ARG A 18 -14.26 4.59 8.59
N PHE A 19 -13.76 4.70 9.82
CA PHE A 19 -12.35 4.45 10.08
C PHE A 19 -11.97 3.01 9.77
N LEU A 20 -12.74 2.04 10.29
CA LEU A 20 -12.48 0.62 10.05
C LEU A 20 -12.58 0.29 8.55
N ALA A 21 -13.62 0.76 7.87
CA ALA A 21 -13.76 0.56 6.42
C ALA A 21 -12.57 1.14 5.65
N GLY A 22 -12.12 2.34 6.01
CA GLY A 22 -10.95 2.96 5.40
C GLY A 22 -9.67 2.14 5.58
N TYR A 23 -9.39 1.66 6.80
CA TYR A 23 -8.21 0.83 7.05
C TYR A 23 -8.27 -0.52 6.32
N VAL A 24 -9.42 -1.20 6.37
CA VAL A 24 -9.61 -2.47 5.67
C VAL A 24 -9.46 -2.29 4.16
N LEU A 25 -10.02 -1.20 3.60
CA LEU A 25 -9.92 -0.91 2.18
C LEU A 25 -8.48 -0.62 1.73
N VAL A 26 -7.69 0.09 2.55
CA VAL A 26 -6.25 0.27 2.30
C VAL A 26 -5.53 -1.07 2.32
N SER A 27 -5.77 -1.90 3.34
CA SER A 27 -5.13 -3.22 3.46
C SER A 27 -5.46 -4.15 2.28
N LEU A 28 -6.73 -4.25 1.89
CA LEU A 28 -7.14 -5.04 0.73
C LEU A 28 -6.62 -4.44 -0.59
N GLY A 29 -6.55 -3.11 -0.68
CA GLY A 29 -5.97 -2.43 -1.84
C GLY A 29 -4.50 -2.74 -2.02
N VAL A 30 -3.70 -2.71 -0.94
CA VAL A 30 -2.29 -3.11 -1.01
C VAL A 30 -2.16 -4.60 -1.36
N LEU A 31 -3.01 -5.47 -0.81
CA LEU A 31 -3.00 -6.89 -1.15
C LEU A 31 -3.22 -7.13 -2.65
N LEU A 32 -4.21 -6.45 -3.24
CA LEU A 32 -4.44 -6.48 -4.69
C LEU A 32 -3.26 -5.91 -5.48
N ALA A 33 -2.70 -4.78 -5.03
CA ALA A 33 -1.55 -4.16 -5.70
C ALA A 33 -0.32 -5.07 -5.70
N ALA A 34 -0.02 -5.70 -4.56
CA ALA A 34 1.06 -6.68 -4.44
C ALA A 34 0.81 -7.91 -5.33
N GLY A 35 -0.41 -8.46 -5.32
CA GLY A 35 -0.77 -9.60 -6.19
C GLY A 35 -0.69 -9.26 -7.68
N GLY A 36 -1.14 -8.07 -8.07
CA GLY A 36 -1.01 -7.55 -9.43
C GLY A 36 0.46 -7.39 -9.84
N GLY A 37 1.29 -6.79 -8.99
CA GLY A 37 2.73 -6.65 -9.24
C GLY A 37 3.46 -7.99 -9.33
N SER A 38 3.16 -8.96 -8.46
CA SER A 38 3.76 -10.31 -8.56
C SER A 38 3.36 -11.03 -9.84
N TRP A 39 2.12 -10.85 -10.29
CA TRP A 39 1.68 -11.39 -11.59
C TRP A 39 2.41 -10.68 -12.74
N ASP A 40 2.61 -9.38 -12.64
CA ASP A 40 3.31 -8.59 -13.65
C ASP A 40 4.77 -9.03 -13.81
N ILE A 41 5.49 -9.19 -12.68
CA ILE A 41 6.84 -9.77 -12.64
C ILE A 41 6.87 -11.13 -13.35
N THR A 42 5.88 -11.99 -13.10
CA THR A 42 5.79 -13.30 -13.75
C THR A 42 5.61 -13.17 -15.26
N ASN A 43 4.82 -12.21 -15.73
CA ASN A 43 4.63 -11.97 -17.16
C ASN A 43 5.91 -11.47 -17.83
N HIS A 44 6.65 -10.57 -17.19
CA HIS A 44 7.97 -10.12 -17.66
C HIS A 44 8.95 -11.31 -17.76
N LEU A 45 9.04 -12.16 -16.73
CA LEU A 45 9.91 -13.35 -16.74
C LEU A 45 9.55 -14.35 -17.84
N LEU A 46 8.28 -14.40 -18.25
CA LEU A 46 7.80 -15.24 -19.34
C LEU A 46 7.86 -14.56 -20.72
N ASN A 47 8.44 -13.36 -20.81
CA ASN A 47 8.52 -12.56 -22.04
C ASN A 47 7.17 -12.37 -22.73
N LYS A 48 6.09 -12.21 -21.95
CA LYS A 48 4.78 -11.92 -22.52
C LYS A 48 4.76 -10.47 -23.04
N PRO A 49 3.95 -10.17 -24.08
CA PRO A 49 3.84 -8.81 -24.58
C PRO A 49 3.34 -7.85 -23.50
N GLU A 50 4.08 -6.77 -23.29
CA GLU A 50 3.70 -5.73 -22.34
C GLU A 50 2.79 -4.69 -22.95
N THR A 51 1.72 -4.38 -22.22
CA THR A 51 0.83 -3.26 -22.55
C THR A 51 0.40 -2.56 -21.28
N PHE A 52 0.19 -1.25 -21.36
CA PHE A 52 -0.28 -0.44 -20.24
C PHE A 52 -1.60 -0.97 -19.63
N PHE A 53 -2.43 -1.66 -20.42
CA PHE A 53 -3.71 -2.23 -19.98
C PHE A 53 -3.65 -3.76 -19.82
N ALA A 54 -2.46 -4.33 -19.62
CA ALA A 54 -2.34 -5.76 -19.34
C ALA A 54 -3.11 -6.12 -18.07
N LEU A 55 -3.56 -7.37 -17.99
CA LEU A 55 -4.39 -7.82 -16.88
C LEU A 55 -3.72 -7.68 -15.49
N PRO A 56 -2.40 -7.93 -15.32
CA PRO A 56 -1.71 -7.64 -14.06
C PRO A 56 -1.75 -6.16 -13.68
N HIS A 57 -1.51 -5.26 -14.65
CA HIS A 57 -1.64 -3.82 -14.46
C HIS A 57 -3.05 -3.42 -14.01
N ALA A 58 -4.10 -3.98 -14.62
CA ALA A 58 -5.47 -3.71 -14.20
C ALA A 58 -5.73 -4.10 -12.73
N VAL A 59 -5.20 -5.25 -12.29
CA VAL A 59 -5.27 -5.68 -10.88
C VAL A 59 -4.49 -4.72 -9.99
N LEU A 60 -3.26 -4.37 -10.38
CA LEU A 60 -2.43 -3.41 -9.65
C LEU A 60 -3.11 -2.05 -9.50
N TYR A 61 -3.65 -1.49 -10.58
CA TYR A 61 -4.37 -0.22 -10.61
C TYR A 61 -5.64 -0.25 -9.75
N SER A 62 -6.36 -1.37 -9.76
CA SER A 62 -7.53 -1.54 -8.90
C SER A 62 -7.15 -1.52 -7.41
N GLY A 63 -6.03 -2.15 -7.06
CA GLY A 63 -5.46 -2.11 -5.71
C GLY A 63 -5.04 -0.70 -5.30
N ALA A 64 -4.32 0.01 -6.18
CA ALA A 64 -3.93 1.40 -5.95
C ALA A 64 -5.14 2.33 -5.78
N GLY A 65 -6.18 2.16 -6.61
CA GLY A 65 -7.44 2.89 -6.49
C GLY A 65 -8.17 2.63 -5.16
N ALA A 66 -8.16 1.40 -4.66
CA ALA A 66 -8.69 1.07 -3.35
C ALA A 66 -7.89 1.73 -2.21
N VAL A 67 -6.56 1.75 -2.30
CA VAL A 67 -5.69 2.48 -1.35
C VAL A 67 -6.02 3.97 -1.33
N VAL A 68 -6.12 4.61 -2.51
CA VAL A 68 -6.49 6.03 -2.62
C VAL A 68 -7.86 6.29 -1.99
N THR A 69 -8.85 5.46 -2.30
CA THR A 69 -10.21 5.60 -1.77
C THR A 69 -10.23 5.46 -0.26
N GLY A 70 -9.56 4.45 0.29
CA GLY A 70 -9.44 4.24 1.73
C GLY A 70 -8.72 5.39 2.43
N ALA A 71 -7.61 5.89 1.86
CA ALA A 71 -6.88 7.04 2.36
C ALA A 71 -7.75 8.32 2.39
N VAL A 72 -8.55 8.57 1.35
CA VAL A 72 -9.47 9.71 1.28
C VAL A 72 -10.57 9.60 2.35
N ILE A 73 -11.16 8.42 2.54
CA ILE A 73 -12.15 8.17 3.61
C ILE A 73 -11.54 8.49 4.97
N LEU A 74 -10.34 7.96 5.25
CA LEU A 74 -9.64 8.16 6.53
C LEU A 74 -9.29 9.63 6.76
N PHE A 75 -8.75 10.31 5.74
CA PHE A 75 -8.38 11.71 5.83
C PHE A 75 -9.60 12.60 6.09
N ARG A 76 -10.67 12.44 5.30
CA ARG A 76 -11.92 13.21 5.47
C ARG A 76 -12.56 12.96 6.83
N THR A 77 -12.60 11.70 7.27
CA THR A 77 -13.15 11.33 8.58
C THR A 77 -12.32 11.95 9.71
N SER A 78 -10.99 11.93 9.60
CA SER A 78 -10.08 12.55 10.58
C SER A 78 -10.21 14.06 10.67
N ARG A 79 -10.44 14.73 9.54
CA ARG A 79 -10.72 16.18 9.49
C ARG A 79 -12.04 16.50 10.19
N HIS A 80 -13.06 15.68 9.97
CA HIS A 80 -14.36 15.82 10.65
C HIS A 80 -14.25 15.62 12.17
N THR A 81 -13.44 14.66 12.63
CA THR A 81 -13.21 14.43 14.08
C THR A 81 -12.15 15.35 14.68
N GLY A 82 -11.60 16.31 13.90
CA GLY A 82 -10.63 17.30 14.36
C GLY A 82 -9.23 16.79 14.69
N LYS A 83 -8.89 15.53 14.37
CA LYS A 83 -7.60 14.93 14.72
C LYS A 83 -7.10 13.94 13.66
N ILE A 84 -5.95 14.25 13.07
CA ILE A 84 -5.22 13.33 12.17
C ILE A 84 -4.11 12.65 12.96
N ILE A 85 -4.27 11.35 13.19
CA ILE A 85 -3.32 10.53 13.94
C ILE A 85 -2.18 10.01 13.04
N ARG A 86 -1.07 9.58 13.67
CA ARG A 86 0.12 9.08 12.95
C ARG A 86 -0.18 7.96 11.93
N PRO A 87 -0.99 6.93 12.25
CA PRO A 87 -1.30 5.88 11.28
C PRO A 87 -1.90 6.40 9.96
N ILE A 88 -2.75 7.43 10.04
CA ILE A 88 -3.39 8.02 8.86
C ILE A 88 -2.38 8.86 8.06
N LYS A 89 -1.43 9.53 8.72
CA LYS A 89 -0.33 10.21 8.04
C LYS A 89 0.56 9.23 7.27
N LEU A 90 0.84 8.05 7.85
CA LEU A 90 1.57 6.98 7.16
C LEU A 90 0.80 6.50 5.94
N ILE A 91 -0.49 6.21 6.05
CA ILE A 91 -1.33 5.80 4.91
C ILE A 91 -1.30 6.85 3.80
N VAL A 92 -1.42 8.13 4.13
CA VAL A 92 -1.37 9.20 3.11
C VAL A 92 0.01 9.25 2.45
N ALA A 93 1.10 9.14 3.21
CA ALA A 93 2.46 9.11 2.66
C ALA A 93 2.67 7.89 1.74
N GLY A 94 2.31 6.69 2.19
CA GLY A 94 2.42 5.47 1.41
C GLY A 94 1.56 5.49 0.14
N MET A 95 0.35 6.06 0.22
CA MET A 95 -0.53 6.26 -0.94
C MET A 95 0.11 7.20 -1.97
N ILE A 96 0.72 8.31 -1.54
CA ILE A 96 1.42 9.23 -2.45
C ILE A 96 2.57 8.51 -3.14
N MET A 97 3.37 7.74 -2.40
CA MET A 97 4.46 6.94 -2.99
C MET A 97 3.93 5.96 -4.03
N LEU A 98 2.85 5.23 -3.72
CA LEU A 98 2.22 4.26 -4.62
C LEU A 98 1.73 4.91 -5.93
N VAL A 99 1.06 6.05 -5.82
CA VAL A 99 0.50 6.77 -6.99
C VAL A 99 1.60 7.41 -7.83
N VAL A 100 2.64 7.96 -7.21
CA VAL A 100 3.75 8.61 -7.90
C VAL A 100 4.68 7.60 -8.57
N ALA A 101 4.79 6.38 -8.04
CA ALA A 101 5.63 5.35 -8.63
C ALA A 101 5.19 5.00 -10.07
N GLY A 102 3.88 4.90 -10.36
CA GLY A 102 3.39 4.52 -11.69
C GLY A 102 3.84 5.46 -12.84
N PRO A 103 3.64 6.79 -12.73
CA PRO A 103 4.16 7.73 -13.73
C PRO A 103 5.69 7.71 -13.86
N ILE A 104 6.42 7.50 -12.76
CA ILE A 104 7.88 7.39 -12.78
C ILE A 104 8.30 6.10 -13.49
N ASP A 105 7.60 5.00 -13.24
CA ASP A 105 7.81 3.69 -13.88
C ASP A 105 7.64 3.77 -15.40
N PHE A 106 6.53 4.36 -15.85
CA PHE A 106 6.30 4.58 -17.27
C PHE A 106 7.39 5.45 -17.93
N ALA A 107 7.82 6.52 -17.24
CA ALA A 107 8.90 7.37 -17.73
C ALA A 107 10.25 6.62 -17.77
N TRP A 108 10.50 5.76 -16.79
CA TRP A 108 11.68 4.92 -16.70
C TRP A 108 11.74 3.90 -17.85
N HIS A 109 10.65 3.18 -18.09
CA HIS A 109 10.54 2.23 -19.22
C HIS A 109 10.68 2.93 -20.57
N SER A 110 10.14 4.15 -20.69
CA SER A 110 10.26 4.95 -21.92
C SER A 110 11.71 5.38 -22.21
N ALA A 111 12.50 5.62 -21.16
CA ALA A 111 13.88 6.09 -21.27
C ALA A 111 14.91 4.95 -21.39
N TYR A 112 14.69 3.84 -20.69
CA TYR A 112 15.69 2.78 -20.50
C TYR A 112 15.21 1.38 -20.95
N GLY A 113 13.98 1.26 -21.44
CA GLY A 113 13.37 -0.02 -21.78
C GLY A 113 12.90 -0.78 -20.53
N LEU A 114 12.55 -2.05 -20.73
CA LEU A 114 12.10 -2.93 -19.65
C LEU A 114 13.19 -3.06 -18.58
N ASP A 115 12.84 -2.78 -17.33
CA ASP A 115 13.74 -2.89 -16.19
C ASP A 115 13.55 -4.21 -15.44
N GLY A 116 14.41 -4.43 -14.45
CA GLY A 116 14.33 -5.61 -13.59
C GLY A 116 13.64 -5.35 -12.26
N LEU A 117 13.67 -6.36 -11.39
CA LEU A 117 12.97 -6.39 -10.11
C LEU A 117 13.32 -5.18 -9.22
N LEU A 118 14.60 -4.82 -9.13
CA LEU A 118 15.08 -3.65 -8.38
C LEU A 118 15.37 -2.46 -9.29
N SER A 119 14.33 -1.68 -9.58
CA SER A 119 14.48 -0.34 -10.16
C SER A 119 14.00 0.74 -9.19
N PRO A 120 14.43 2.00 -9.34
CA PRO A 120 13.93 3.10 -8.51
C PRO A 120 12.40 3.21 -8.44
N PRO A 121 11.61 3.14 -9.54
CA PRO A 121 10.16 3.19 -9.45
C PRO A 121 9.57 2.00 -8.68
N HIS A 122 10.03 0.77 -8.95
CA HIS A 122 9.59 -0.42 -8.21
C HIS A 122 9.87 -0.31 -6.70
N PHE A 123 11.04 0.21 -6.33
CA PHE A 123 11.40 0.41 -4.92
C PHE A 123 10.47 1.40 -4.22
N VAL A 124 10.14 2.51 -4.88
CA VAL A 124 9.18 3.49 -4.36
C VAL A 124 7.79 2.86 -4.24
N LEU A 125 7.35 2.09 -5.24
CA LEU A 125 6.06 1.40 -5.24
C LEU A 125 5.93 0.46 -4.03
N VAL A 126 6.87 -0.48 -3.86
CA VAL A 126 6.84 -1.48 -2.78
C VAL A 126 7.01 -0.80 -1.41
N SER A 127 7.86 0.22 -1.31
CA SER A 127 7.95 1.03 -0.08
C SER A 127 6.62 1.70 0.28
N GLY A 128 5.90 2.23 -0.71
CA GLY A 128 4.56 2.78 -0.54
C GLY A 128 3.54 1.75 -0.05
N MET A 129 3.62 0.51 -0.54
CA MET A 129 2.81 -0.62 -0.07
C MET A 129 3.09 -0.95 1.41
N ILE A 130 4.36 -1.01 1.81
CA ILE A 130 4.76 -1.29 3.21
C ILE A 130 4.26 -0.18 4.14
N VAL A 131 4.52 1.08 3.79
CA VAL A 131 4.12 2.24 4.61
C VAL A 131 2.60 2.33 4.75
N SER A 132 1.87 2.10 3.66
CA SER A 132 0.39 2.05 3.67
C SER A 132 -0.14 0.92 4.57
N SER A 133 0.43 -0.28 4.45
CA SER A 133 0.01 -1.45 5.23
C SER A 133 0.31 -1.31 6.72
N ALA A 134 1.49 -0.79 7.06
CA ALA A 134 1.88 -0.51 8.44
C ALA A 134 0.94 0.53 9.07
N GLY A 135 0.62 1.59 8.32
CA GLY A 135 -0.36 2.59 8.73
C GLY A 135 -1.77 2.00 8.93
N ALA A 136 -2.23 1.12 8.04
CA ALA A 136 -3.53 0.46 8.16
C ALA A 136 -3.62 -0.45 9.39
N LEU A 137 -2.62 -1.32 9.58
CA LEU A 137 -2.54 -2.21 10.75
C LEU A 137 -2.49 -1.42 12.06
N ALA A 138 -1.58 -0.45 12.16
CA ALA A 138 -1.48 0.41 13.35
C ALA A 138 -2.77 1.21 13.60
N GLY A 139 -3.43 1.65 12.53
CA GLY A 139 -4.71 2.35 12.57
C GLY A 139 -5.84 1.50 13.15
N MET A 140 -5.95 0.23 12.72
CA MET A 140 -6.93 -0.70 13.26
C MET A 140 -6.69 -0.98 14.75
N VAL A 141 -5.43 -1.13 15.18
CA VAL A 141 -5.05 -1.31 16.60
C VAL A 141 -5.41 -0.08 17.43
N TYR A 142 -5.02 1.10 16.94
CA TYR A 142 -5.31 2.37 17.60
C TYR A 142 -6.81 2.62 17.73
N HIS A 143 -7.59 2.35 16.67
CA HIS A 143 -9.02 2.62 16.69
C HIS A 143 -9.79 1.58 17.52
N GLY A 144 -9.40 0.29 17.49
CA GLY A 144 -9.97 -0.74 18.36
C GLY A 144 -9.85 -0.39 19.84
N SER A 145 -8.65 0.02 20.25
CA SER A 145 -8.39 0.42 21.63
C SER A 145 -9.13 1.69 22.06
N MET A 146 -9.32 2.68 21.17
CA MET A 146 -9.94 3.95 21.53
C MET A 146 -11.48 3.98 21.40
N ALA A 147 -12.05 3.31 20.39
CA ALA A 147 -13.48 3.34 20.14
C ALA A 147 -14.25 2.28 20.94
N PHE A 148 -13.65 1.12 21.19
CA PHE A 148 -14.34 -0.03 21.81
C PHE A 148 -13.78 -0.41 23.18
N ARG A 149 -12.70 0.22 23.65
CA ARG A 149 -11.92 -0.21 24.83
C ARG A 149 -11.47 -1.67 24.75
N GLU A 150 -11.45 -2.24 23.54
CA GLU A 150 -11.00 -3.59 23.27
C GLU A 150 -9.54 -3.51 22.81
N PRO A 151 -8.56 -3.94 23.64
CA PRO A 151 -7.15 -3.84 23.28
C PRO A 151 -6.73 -4.84 22.20
N ARG A 152 -7.60 -5.80 21.83
CA ARG A 152 -7.29 -6.89 20.91
C ARG A 152 -8.15 -6.82 19.65
N LEU A 153 -7.50 -6.76 18.48
CA LEU A 153 -8.19 -6.98 17.21
C LEU A 153 -8.73 -8.41 17.13
N SER A 154 -9.82 -8.59 16.40
CA SER A 154 -10.25 -9.91 15.99
C SER A 154 -9.21 -10.55 15.08
N ARG A 155 -9.05 -11.89 15.18
CA ARG A 155 -8.15 -12.68 14.32
C ARG A 155 -8.27 -12.35 12.82
N PRO A 156 -9.47 -12.22 12.22
CA PRO A 156 -9.57 -11.87 10.80
C PRO A 156 -9.04 -10.46 10.49
N LEU A 157 -9.24 -9.47 11.36
CA LEU A 157 -8.69 -8.12 11.15
C LEU A 157 -7.16 -8.09 11.28
N ILE A 158 -6.61 -8.91 12.17
CA ILE A 158 -5.16 -9.11 12.26
C ILE A 158 -4.64 -9.66 10.94
N ALA A 159 -5.27 -10.71 10.40
CA ALA A 159 -4.88 -11.29 9.12
C ALA A 159 -4.98 -10.26 7.97
N VAL A 160 -6.10 -9.54 7.87
CA VAL A 160 -6.30 -8.48 6.87
C VAL A 160 -5.22 -7.39 6.96
N GLY A 161 -4.81 -7.00 8.17
CA GLY A 161 -3.77 -5.99 8.35
C GLY A 161 -2.35 -6.50 8.12
N MET A 162 -2.05 -7.74 8.50
CA MET A 162 -0.68 -8.30 8.45
C MET A 162 -0.31 -8.89 7.09
N LEU A 163 -1.24 -9.56 6.40
CA LEU A 163 -0.96 -10.21 5.10
C LEU A 163 -0.38 -9.26 4.04
N PRO A 164 -0.95 -8.07 3.75
CA PRO A 164 -0.38 -7.17 2.75
C PRO A 164 1.00 -6.64 3.17
N MET A 165 1.20 -6.40 4.47
CA MET A 165 2.49 -5.97 5.00
C MET A 165 3.55 -7.07 4.84
N TRP A 166 3.19 -8.32 5.13
CA TRP A 166 4.05 -9.47 4.93
C TRP A 166 4.46 -9.61 3.48
N LEU A 167 3.50 -9.64 2.54
CA LEU A 167 3.79 -9.82 1.12
C LEU A 167 4.64 -8.68 0.55
N ALA A 168 4.35 -7.43 0.90
CA ALA A 168 5.15 -6.30 0.45
C ALA A 168 6.57 -6.32 1.04
N ALA A 169 6.72 -6.73 2.31
CA ALA A 169 8.03 -6.89 2.93
C ALA A 169 8.84 -8.04 2.31
N SER A 170 8.19 -9.17 2.00
CA SER A 170 8.82 -10.28 1.26
C SER A 170 9.28 -9.81 -0.12
N GLY A 171 8.41 -9.13 -0.89
CA GLY A 171 8.78 -8.56 -2.19
C GLY A 171 9.96 -7.59 -2.10
N MET A 172 10.01 -6.76 -1.05
CA MET A 172 11.15 -5.87 -0.81
C MET A 172 12.44 -6.65 -0.57
N VAL A 173 12.41 -7.75 0.19
CA VAL A 173 13.57 -8.62 0.37
C VAL A 173 13.99 -9.23 -0.97
N ASP A 174 13.03 -9.77 -1.73
CA ASP A 174 13.28 -10.40 -3.03
C ASP A 174 13.97 -9.43 -4.00
N MET A 175 13.60 -8.15 -4.01
CA MET A 175 14.24 -7.11 -4.82
C MET A 175 15.75 -6.99 -4.55
N PHE A 176 16.19 -7.17 -3.30
CA PHE A 176 17.62 -7.09 -2.94
C PHE A 176 18.34 -8.44 -2.95
N SER A 177 17.62 -9.54 -3.16
CA SER A 177 18.17 -10.90 -3.04
C SER A 177 18.23 -11.63 -4.38
N LEU A 178 17.31 -11.35 -5.31
CA LEU A 178 17.23 -12.08 -6.57
C LEU A 178 18.06 -11.40 -7.68
N PRO A 179 18.79 -12.16 -8.51
CA PRO A 179 19.61 -11.64 -9.61
C PRO A 179 18.74 -11.37 -10.86
N PHE A 180 17.65 -10.61 -10.69
CA PHE A 180 16.70 -10.27 -11.75
C PHE A 180 16.62 -8.75 -11.98
N SER A 181 17.72 -8.05 -11.78
CA SER A 181 17.82 -6.58 -11.82
C SER A 181 18.97 -6.08 -12.70
N HIS A 182 19.53 -6.96 -13.55
CA HIS A 182 20.49 -6.61 -14.58
C HIS A 182 19.81 -6.29 -15.92
N THR A 183 20.14 -5.14 -16.48
CA THR A 183 19.58 -4.60 -17.73
C THR A 183 20.71 -4.08 -18.64
N GLY A 184 20.38 -3.62 -19.85
CA GLY A 184 21.36 -2.99 -20.74
C GLY A 184 21.91 -1.64 -20.23
N HIS A 185 21.21 -0.98 -19.29
CA HIS A 185 21.58 0.35 -18.78
C HIS A 185 22.07 0.35 -17.33
N PHE A 186 21.54 -0.57 -16.51
CA PHE A 186 21.79 -0.64 -15.07
C PHE A 186 22.04 -2.07 -14.64
N ASN A 187 22.92 -2.23 -13.64
CA ASN A 187 23.10 -3.47 -12.91
C ASN A 187 22.82 -3.22 -11.43
N PHE A 188 21.65 -3.66 -10.97
CA PHE A 188 21.26 -3.61 -9.56
C PHE A 188 21.28 -4.99 -8.90
N ASP A 189 21.83 -6.01 -9.56
CA ASP A 189 21.93 -7.34 -8.96
C ASP A 189 22.83 -7.32 -7.72
N PRO A 190 22.47 -8.07 -6.66
CA PRO A 190 23.35 -8.24 -5.53
C PRO A 190 24.64 -8.97 -5.96
N PRO A 191 25.78 -8.71 -5.29
CA PRO A 191 27.01 -9.45 -5.53
C PRO A 191 26.76 -10.96 -5.39
N PRO A 192 27.36 -11.81 -6.26
CA PRO A 192 27.12 -13.26 -6.26
C PRO A 192 27.60 -13.99 -4.99
N VAL A 193 28.28 -13.28 -4.07
CA VAL A 193 28.77 -13.82 -2.79
C VAL A 193 27.80 -13.53 -1.63
N LEU A 194 26.73 -12.77 -1.89
CA LEU A 194 25.71 -12.37 -0.91
C LEU A 194 24.33 -12.98 -1.19
N ALA A 195 24.17 -13.73 -2.29
CA ALA A 195 22.92 -14.36 -2.73
C ALA A 195 22.77 -15.81 -2.21
#